data_AF-A0A1G7Z0I2-F1
#
_entry.id   AF-A0A1G7Z0I2-F1
#
_cell.length_a   1.000
_cell.length_b   1.000
_cell.length_c   1.000
_cell.angle_alpha   90.00
_cell.angle_beta   90.00
_cell.angle_gamma   90.00
#
_symmetry.space_group_name_H-M   'P 1'
#
loop_
_entity.id
_entity.type
_entity.pdbx_description
1 polymer ?
#
loop_
_entity_poly.entity_id
_entity_poly.type
_entity_poly.pdbx_seq_one_letter_code
_entity_poly.pdbx_strand_id
1 'polypeptide(L)'
;MTKKIILIKIFLTRLKFKVFYGAKVRVKTLYNSGSFIFDITYKTIDMVTIESVNFREFCSVRMRNNASLHIGKGVFFNNFCSINCCDDIKIGNNCIFGENVKIYDHDHVFKNPNIPFREQGFKSKPIAIGNNCWIGSNVTILKGVEIGDNVVVGANVLLSQSIPSNSIVKSEQNLKIEKLKW
;
A
#
# COMPACT_ATOMS: atom_id res chain seq x y z
N MET A 1 -12.02 -4.56 -23.40
CA MET A 1 -12.55 -5.75 -22.70
C MET A 1 -14.05 -5.52 -22.45
N THR A 2 -14.94 -6.43 -22.85
CA THR A 2 -16.40 -6.26 -22.70
C THR A 2 -16.80 -6.21 -21.22
N LYS A 3 -17.71 -5.30 -20.83
CA LYS A 3 -18.18 -5.07 -19.44
C LYS A 3 -18.55 -6.37 -18.69
N LYS A 4 -19.10 -7.36 -19.41
CA LYS A 4 -19.43 -8.70 -18.86
C LYS A 4 -18.21 -9.47 -18.35
N ILE A 5 -17.08 -9.44 -19.07
CA ILE A 5 -15.85 -10.16 -18.69
C ILE A 5 -15.28 -9.58 -17.38
N ILE A 6 -15.32 -8.26 -17.23
CA ILE A 6 -14.85 -7.57 -16.02
C ILE A 6 -15.71 -7.98 -14.81
N LEU A 7 -17.04 -8.01 -14.96
CA LEU A 7 -17.94 -8.42 -13.87
C LEU A 7 -17.72 -9.87 -13.43
N ILE A 8 -17.48 -10.78 -14.38
CA ILE A 8 -17.16 -12.19 -14.07
C ILE A 8 -15.83 -12.28 -13.32
N LYS A 9 -14.79 -11.56 -13.75
CA LYS A 9 -13.51 -11.53 -13.03
C LYS A 9 -13.68 -11.05 -11.59
N ILE A 10 -14.40 -9.93 -11.39
CA ILE A 10 -14.68 -9.40 -10.05
C ILE A 10 -15.39 -10.44 -9.19
N PHE A 11 -16.42 -11.11 -9.72
CA PHE A 11 -17.16 -12.14 -9.01
C PHE A 11 -16.27 -13.32 -8.60
N LEU A 12 -15.49 -13.88 -9.54
CA LEU A 12 -14.57 -15.00 -9.27
C LEU A 12 -13.50 -14.64 -8.24
N THR A 13 -12.94 -13.42 -8.32
CA THR A 13 -11.98 -12.93 -7.33
C THR A 13 -12.63 -12.83 -5.95
N ARG A 14 -13.82 -12.25 -5.83
CA ARG A 14 -14.56 -12.18 -4.55
C ARG A 14 -14.85 -13.57 -4.00
N LEU A 15 -15.24 -14.51 -4.85
CA LEU A 15 -15.49 -15.89 -4.47
C LEU A 15 -14.21 -16.55 -3.95
N LYS A 16 -13.07 -16.38 -4.64
CA LYS A 16 -11.76 -16.85 -4.19
C LYS A 16 -11.47 -16.33 -2.77
N PHE A 17 -11.57 -15.02 -2.54
CA PHE A 17 -11.31 -14.45 -1.22
C PHE A 17 -12.24 -15.01 -0.12
N LYS A 18 -13.53 -15.17 -0.44
CA LYS A 18 -14.50 -15.73 0.51
C LYS A 18 -14.19 -17.20 0.84
N VAL A 19 -13.84 -18.00 -0.16
CA VAL A 19 -13.55 -19.45 0.02
C VAL A 19 -12.26 -19.65 0.81
N PHE A 20 -11.19 -18.93 0.48
CA PHE A 20 -9.87 -19.16 1.09
C PHE A 20 -9.69 -18.45 2.45
N TYR A 21 -10.40 -17.34 2.70
CA TYR A 21 -10.14 -16.50 3.87
C TYR A 21 -11.38 -16.19 4.73
N GLY A 22 -12.57 -16.61 4.31
CA GLY A 22 -13.80 -16.52 5.11
C GLY A 22 -14.24 -15.08 5.44
N ALA A 23 -15.01 -14.93 6.52
CA ALA A 23 -15.69 -13.67 6.88
C ALA A 23 -14.75 -12.52 7.30
N LYS A 24 -13.47 -12.81 7.54
CA LYS A 24 -12.45 -11.84 7.93
C LYS A 24 -11.95 -10.99 6.75
N VAL A 25 -12.18 -11.45 5.52
CA VAL A 25 -11.82 -10.73 4.29
C VAL A 25 -13.09 -10.31 3.56
N ARG A 26 -13.37 -9.00 3.58
CA ARG A 26 -14.53 -8.38 2.94
C ARG A 26 -14.07 -7.55 1.75
N VAL A 27 -14.30 -8.07 0.55
CA VAL A 27 -14.03 -7.35 -0.71
C VAL A 27 -15.35 -7.06 -1.42
N LYS A 28 -15.71 -5.77 -1.51
CA LYS A 28 -16.90 -5.32 -2.24
C LYS A 28 -16.57 -5.21 -3.74
N THR A 29 -15.58 -4.40 -4.09
CA THR A 29 -15.17 -4.19 -5.48
C THR A 29 -13.65 -4.16 -5.62
N LEU A 30 -13.12 -4.97 -6.52
CA LEU A 30 -11.69 -5.07 -6.83
C LEU A 30 -11.51 -5.15 -8.35
N TYR A 31 -10.99 -4.08 -8.93
CA TYR A 31 -10.56 -4.05 -10.32
C TYR A 31 -9.07 -4.32 -10.37
N ASN A 32 -8.67 -5.14 -11.33
CA ASN A 32 -7.27 -5.34 -11.63
C ASN A 32 -7.12 -5.52 -13.14
N SER A 33 -6.28 -4.70 -13.76
CA SER A 33 -6.03 -4.77 -15.21
C SER A 33 -5.01 -5.85 -15.59
N GLY A 34 -4.34 -6.46 -14.60
CA GLY A 34 -3.06 -7.13 -14.82
C GLY A 34 -2.63 -8.22 -13.85
N SER A 35 -1.31 -8.37 -13.70
CA SER A 35 -0.72 -9.24 -12.67
C SER A 35 -0.90 -8.61 -11.29
N PHE A 36 -1.64 -9.28 -10.39
CA PHE A 36 -1.82 -8.82 -9.00
C PHE A 36 -1.59 -9.98 -8.05
N ILE A 37 -0.80 -9.73 -7.01
CA ILE A 37 -0.51 -10.71 -5.96
C ILE A 37 -1.19 -10.23 -4.68
N PHE A 38 -2.08 -11.06 -4.15
CA PHE A 38 -2.54 -10.92 -2.77
C PHE A 38 -2.03 -12.13 -2.00
N ASP A 39 -1.06 -11.88 -1.12
CA ASP A 39 -0.42 -12.91 -0.33
C ASP A 39 -0.65 -12.69 1.16
N ILE A 40 -0.93 -13.78 1.86
CA ILE A 40 -1.10 -13.83 3.30
C ILE A 40 -0.19 -14.95 3.77
N THR A 41 0.96 -14.56 4.30
CA THR A 41 2.04 -15.51 4.57
C THR A 41 1.79 -16.35 5.83
N TYR A 42 0.90 -15.92 6.73
CA TYR A 42 0.61 -16.63 7.97
C TYR A 42 -0.91 -16.65 8.26
N LYS A 43 -1.42 -17.79 8.74
CA LYS A 43 -2.84 -18.21 8.64
C LYS A 43 -3.86 -17.40 9.46
N THR A 44 -3.46 -16.50 10.34
CA THR A 44 -4.39 -15.68 11.13
C THR A 44 -4.41 -14.26 10.59
N ILE A 45 -5.46 -13.91 9.84
CA ILE A 45 -5.77 -12.50 9.53
C ILE A 45 -6.71 -11.99 10.62
N ASP A 46 -6.59 -10.72 10.97
CA ASP A 46 -7.58 -10.05 11.81
C ASP A 46 -8.72 -9.51 10.94
N MET A 47 -8.44 -8.55 10.06
CA MET A 47 -9.45 -8.03 9.14
C MET A 47 -8.87 -7.45 7.85
N VAL A 48 -9.45 -7.81 6.71
CA VAL A 48 -9.23 -7.12 5.43
C VAL A 48 -10.56 -6.57 4.94
N THR A 49 -10.65 -5.26 4.77
CA THR A 49 -11.82 -4.59 4.18
C THR A 49 -11.38 -3.80 2.97
N ILE A 50 -11.91 -4.14 1.81
CA ILE A 50 -11.70 -3.43 0.55
C ILE A 50 -13.05 -3.01 0.00
N GLU A 51 -13.31 -1.71 -0.02
CA GLU A 51 -14.56 -1.17 -0.54
C GLU A 51 -14.56 -1.06 -2.06
N SER A 52 -13.66 -0.28 -2.64
CA SER A 52 -13.51 -0.23 -4.09
C SER A 52 -12.12 0.24 -4.46
N VAL A 53 -11.34 -0.67 -5.02
CA VAL A 53 -9.96 -0.39 -5.45
C VAL A 53 -9.71 -0.87 -6.87
N ASN A 54 -8.86 -0.15 -7.59
CA ASN A 54 -8.32 -0.56 -8.87
C ASN A 54 -6.78 -0.66 -8.79
N PHE A 55 -6.25 -1.86 -9.02
CA PHE A 55 -4.81 -2.09 -9.16
C PHE A 55 -4.44 -2.23 -10.64
N ARG A 56 -3.35 -1.60 -11.06
CA ARG A 56 -2.73 -1.91 -12.35
C ARG A 56 -1.71 -3.05 -12.22
N GLU A 57 -0.97 -3.28 -13.29
CA GLU A 57 -0.01 -4.37 -13.44
C GLU A 57 1.02 -4.40 -12.31
N PHE A 58 1.38 -5.61 -11.91
CA PHE A 58 2.45 -5.92 -10.96
C PHE A 58 2.27 -5.29 -9.57
N CYS A 59 1.04 -5.02 -9.17
CA CYS A 59 0.74 -4.61 -7.80
C CYS A 59 0.77 -5.81 -6.85
N SER A 60 1.15 -5.57 -5.60
CA SER A 60 1.09 -6.61 -4.56
C SER A 60 0.59 -6.09 -3.22
N VAL A 61 -0.20 -6.93 -2.56
CA VAL A 61 -0.57 -6.78 -1.15
C VAL A 61 -0.04 -7.99 -0.41
N ARG A 62 0.81 -7.77 0.58
CA ARG A 62 1.41 -8.82 1.41
C ARG A 62 1.04 -8.55 2.85
N MET A 63 0.45 -9.56 3.49
CA MET A 63 -0.02 -9.47 4.86
C MET A 63 0.62 -10.55 5.74
N ARG A 64 1.02 -10.17 6.96
CA ARG A 64 1.46 -11.12 8.00
C ARG A 64 0.35 -11.41 9.01
N ASN A 65 0.62 -12.32 9.94
CA ASN A 65 -0.31 -12.72 11.00
C ASN A 65 -0.79 -11.51 11.79
N ASN A 66 -2.10 -11.48 12.07
CA ASN A 66 -2.82 -10.49 12.85
C ASN A 66 -2.76 -9.07 12.27
N ALA A 67 -2.41 -8.94 10.99
CA ALA A 67 -2.44 -7.67 10.31
C ALA A 67 -3.88 -7.28 9.91
N SER A 68 -4.15 -5.98 9.89
CA SER A 68 -5.40 -5.37 9.47
C SER A 68 -5.18 -4.43 8.29
N LEU A 69 -6.00 -4.57 7.24
CA LEU A 69 -5.95 -3.71 6.06
C LEU A 69 -7.34 -3.14 5.78
N HIS A 70 -7.44 -1.82 5.70
CA HIS A 70 -8.62 -1.12 5.22
C HIS A 70 -8.28 -0.29 3.99
N ILE A 71 -9.04 -0.49 2.91
CA ILE A 71 -8.99 0.35 1.71
C ILE A 71 -10.41 0.85 1.41
N GLY A 72 -10.55 2.17 1.40
CA GLY A 72 -11.79 2.87 1.12
C GLY A 72 -12.30 2.73 -0.32
N LYS A 73 -13.25 3.59 -0.67
CA LYS A 73 -13.91 3.62 -1.98
C LYS A 73 -13.11 4.46 -2.96
N GLY A 74 -13.12 4.09 -4.23
CA GLY A 74 -12.52 4.90 -5.30
C GLY A 74 -11.00 4.97 -5.26
N VAL A 75 -10.33 4.01 -4.63
CA VAL A 75 -8.87 4.00 -4.54
C VAL A 75 -8.26 3.44 -5.81
N PHE A 76 -7.16 4.04 -6.27
CA PHE A 76 -6.45 3.61 -7.46
C PHE A 76 -4.94 3.45 -7.20
N PHE A 77 -4.38 2.31 -7.57
CA PHE A 77 -2.95 2.04 -7.57
C PHE A 77 -2.45 1.84 -9.00
N ASN A 78 -1.45 2.63 -9.39
CA ASN A 78 -0.77 2.46 -10.66
C ASN A 78 0.22 1.27 -10.61
N ASN A 79 0.95 1.03 -11.69
CA ASN A 79 1.81 -0.14 -11.85
C ASN A 79 2.82 -0.28 -10.71
N PHE A 80 3.20 -1.51 -10.37
CA PHE A 80 4.29 -1.84 -9.45
C PHE A 80 4.13 -1.36 -8.00
N CYS A 81 2.93 -0.98 -7.56
CA CYS A 81 2.71 -0.60 -6.17
C CYS A 81 2.81 -1.81 -5.22
N SER A 82 3.26 -1.60 -3.98
CA SER A 82 3.16 -2.64 -2.95
C SER A 82 2.70 -2.12 -1.60
N ILE A 83 1.81 -2.89 -0.98
CA ILE A 83 1.34 -2.71 0.40
C ILE A 83 1.89 -3.88 1.21
N ASN A 84 2.73 -3.60 2.21
CA ASN A 84 3.35 -4.62 3.05
C ASN A 84 2.89 -4.38 4.48
N CYS A 85 1.87 -5.12 4.88
CA CYS A 85 1.13 -4.92 6.13
C CYS A 85 1.48 -6.01 7.15
N CYS A 86 2.12 -5.60 8.24
CA CYS A 86 2.41 -6.46 9.39
C CYS A 86 1.59 -6.08 10.64
N ASP A 87 0.90 -4.94 10.64
CA ASP A 87 0.18 -4.37 11.78
C ASP A 87 -1.17 -3.81 11.34
N ASP A 88 -1.28 -2.52 11.04
CA ASP A 88 -2.52 -1.88 10.59
C ASP A 88 -2.20 -0.84 9.52
N ILE A 89 -2.80 -1.00 8.34
CA ILE A 89 -2.74 -0.02 7.25
C ILE A 89 -4.16 0.40 6.86
N LYS A 90 -4.44 1.69 6.98
CA LYS A 90 -5.73 2.28 6.61
C LYS A 90 -5.55 3.30 5.50
N ILE A 91 -6.31 3.13 4.43
CA ILE A 91 -6.36 4.04 3.29
C ILE A 91 -7.80 4.51 3.11
N GLY A 92 -7.99 5.83 3.14
CA GLY A 92 -9.26 6.50 2.97
C GLY A 92 -9.83 6.38 1.56
N ASN A 93 -10.81 7.22 1.28
CA ASN A 93 -11.52 7.21 0.00
C ASN A 93 -10.82 8.08 -1.04
N ASN A 94 -11.01 7.74 -2.31
CA ASN A 94 -10.61 8.54 -3.47
C ASN A 94 -9.11 8.86 -3.53
N CYS A 95 -8.27 7.99 -2.97
CA CYS A 95 -6.82 8.13 -3.04
C CYS A 95 -6.27 7.58 -4.37
N ILE A 96 -5.27 8.26 -4.93
CA ILE A 96 -4.59 7.85 -6.15
C ILE A 96 -3.10 7.68 -5.83
N PHE A 97 -2.55 6.52 -6.16
CA PHE A 97 -1.15 6.18 -5.99
C PHE A 97 -0.49 6.05 -7.37
N GLY A 98 0.59 6.80 -7.57
CA GLY A 98 1.44 6.78 -8.75
C GLY A 98 2.16 5.44 -8.92
N GLU A 99 3.04 5.35 -9.92
CA GLU A 99 3.75 4.09 -10.16
C GLU A 99 4.73 3.80 -9.04
N ASN A 100 4.90 2.52 -8.72
CA ASN A 100 5.92 2.04 -7.81
C ASN A 100 5.87 2.67 -6.40
N VAL A 101 4.68 3.05 -5.93
CA VAL A 101 4.50 3.47 -4.52
C VAL A 101 4.65 2.26 -3.60
N LYS A 102 5.39 2.43 -2.50
CA LYS A 102 5.63 1.40 -1.50
C LYS A 102 5.12 1.82 -0.13
N ILE A 103 4.40 0.94 0.55
CA ILE A 103 3.88 1.18 1.90
C ILE A 103 4.39 0.07 2.83
N TYR A 104 5.07 0.46 3.91
CA TYR A 104 5.67 -0.45 4.89
C TYR A 104 5.35 0.00 6.31
N ASP A 105 4.49 -0.74 7.02
CA ASP A 105 4.17 -0.48 8.43
C ASP A 105 5.15 -1.12 9.42
N HIS A 106 6.31 -1.61 8.97
CA HIS A 106 7.27 -2.35 9.78
C HIS A 106 8.71 -2.20 9.31
N ASP A 107 9.64 -2.47 10.23
CA ASP A 107 11.05 -2.73 9.97
C ASP A 107 11.46 -4.07 10.59
N HIS A 108 12.58 -4.63 10.14
CA HIS A 108 13.25 -5.73 10.84
C HIS A 108 13.76 -5.29 12.21
N VAL A 109 13.70 -6.21 13.18
CA VAL A 109 14.45 -6.05 14.44
C VAL A 109 15.92 -6.38 14.18
N PHE A 110 16.82 -5.55 14.71
CA PHE A 110 18.27 -5.68 14.51
C PHE A 110 19.06 -5.53 15.82
N LYS A 111 18.43 -5.84 16.96
CA LYS A 111 19.01 -5.57 18.30
C LYS A 111 19.96 -6.66 18.78
N ASN A 112 19.85 -7.89 18.30
CA ASN A 112 20.70 -9.00 18.72
C ASN A 112 21.74 -9.33 17.65
N PRO A 113 23.05 -9.09 17.87
CA PRO A 113 24.08 -9.39 16.87
C PRO A 113 24.30 -10.89 16.65
N ASN A 114 23.83 -11.75 17.55
CA ASN A 114 24.03 -13.21 17.49
C ASN A 114 22.90 -13.96 16.77
N ILE A 115 21.87 -13.25 16.29
CA ILE A 115 20.73 -13.84 15.57
C ILE A 115 20.65 -13.19 14.18
N PRO A 116 20.48 -13.93 13.08
CA PRO A 116 20.25 -13.33 11.76
C PRO A 116 19.04 -12.37 11.76
N PHE A 117 19.14 -11.19 11.13
CA PHE A 117 18.04 -10.18 11.15
C PHE A 117 16.68 -10.72 10.69
N ARG A 118 16.67 -11.70 9.78
CA ARG A 118 15.44 -12.35 9.29
C ARG A 118 14.70 -13.16 10.36
N GLU A 119 15.41 -13.59 11.41
CA GLU A 119 14.91 -14.43 12.51
C GLU A 119 14.55 -13.60 13.76
N GLN A 120 14.87 -12.30 13.77
CA GLN A 120 14.61 -11.41 14.91
C GLN A 120 13.19 -10.82 14.93
N GLY A 121 12.40 -11.07 13.87
CA GLY A 121 11.05 -10.54 13.74
C GLY A 121 10.99 -9.07 13.30
N PHE A 122 9.85 -8.42 13.57
CA PHE A 122 9.53 -7.08 13.09
C PHE A 122 9.14 -6.13 14.21
N LYS A 123 9.45 -4.84 14.02
CA LYS A 123 8.89 -3.74 14.81
C LYS A 123 7.97 -2.92 13.91
N SER A 124 6.68 -2.98 14.17
CA SER A 124 5.65 -2.26 13.42
C SER A 124 5.16 -0.98 14.09
N LYS A 125 4.51 -0.13 13.29
CA LYS A 125 3.64 0.96 13.76
C LYS A 125 2.60 1.25 12.67
N PRO A 126 1.31 1.44 13.01
CA PRO A 126 0.25 1.64 12.03
C PRO A 126 0.51 2.79 11.05
N ILE A 127 -0.06 2.68 9.85
CA ILE A 127 -0.11 3.76 8.86
C ILE A 127 -1.55 4.13 8.58
N ALA A 128 -1.84 5.43 8.58
CA ALA A 128 -3.14 5.97 8.19
C ALA A 128 -2.98 6.97 7.05
N ILE A 129 -3.74 6.80 5.98
CA ILE A 129 -3.83 7.73 4.86
C ILE A 129 -5.28 8.20 4.78
N GLY A 130 -5.49 9.51 4.86
CA GLY A 130 -6.79 10.17 4.77
C GLY A 130 -7.45 10.02 3.40
N ASN A 131 -8.48 10.81 3.18
CA ASN A 131 -9.26 10.83 1.95
C ASN A 131 -8.65 11.79 0.93
N ASN A 132 -8.92 11.53 -0.35
CA ASN A 132 -8.60 12.42 -1.47
C ASN A 132 -7.10 12.77 -1.55
N CYS A 133 -6.24 11.80 -1.26
CA CYS A 133 -4.79 11.99 -1.35
C CYS A 133 -4.25 11.56 -2.71
N TRP A 134 -3.34 12.34 -3.27
CA TRP A 134 -2.57 11.97 -4.46
C TRP A 134 -1.11 11.72 -4.08
N ILE A 135 -0.71 10.45 -4.13
CA ILE A 135 0.64 10.01 -3.81
C ILE A 135 1.41 9.81 -5.12
N GLY A 136 2.42 10.64 -5.37
CA GLY A 136 3.22 10.60 -6.60
C GLY A 136 4.01 9.30 -6.80
N SER A 137 4.53 9.11 -8.01
CA SER A 137 5.32 7.91 -8.34
C SER A 137 6.59 7.79 -7.51
N ASN A 138 7.02 6.55 -7.25
CA ASN A 138 8.20 6.18 -6.46
C ASN A 138 8.21 6.74 -5.03
N VAL A 139 7.04 7.06 -4.47
CA VAL A 139 6.94 7.44 -3.06
C VAL A 139 7.06 6.19 -2.18
N THR A 140 7.77 6.32 -1.07
CA THR A 140 7.81 5.29 -0.01
C THR A 140 7.21 5.86 1.26
N ILE A 141 6.25 5.15 1.85
CA ILE A 141 5.58 5.51 3.10
C ILE A 141 6.05 4.54 4.19
N LEU A 142 6.70 5.08 5.21
CA LEU A 142 7.26 4.31 6.32
C LEU A 142 6.28 4.17 7.49
N LYS A 143 6.60 3.23 8.37
CA LYS A 143 5.77 2.88 9.53
C LYS A 143 5.49 4.07 10.42
N GLY A 144 4.26 4.16 10.94
CA GLY A 144 3.87 5.22 11.85
C GLY A 144 3.54 6.56 11.21
N VAL A 145 3.58 6.66 9.87
CA VAL A 145 3.17 7.87 9.15
C VAL A 145 1.65 7.96 9.11
N GLU A 146 1.16 9.15 9.47
CA GLU A 146 -0.23 9.55 9.30
C GLU A 146 -0.30 10.67 8.24
N ILE A 147 -1.09 10.47 7.20
CA ILE A 147 -1.34 11.46 6.14
C ILE A 147 -2.78 11.92 6.30
N GLY A 148 -2.99 13.23 6.49
CA GLY A 148 -4.31 13.83 6.56
C GLY A 148 -5.10 13.78 5.25
N ASP A 149 -6.28 14.39 5.23
CA ASP A 149 -7.11 14.49 4.04
C ASP A 149 -6.56 15.52 3.04
N ASN A 150 -6.86 15.36 1.75
CA ASN A 150 -6.52 16.32 0.69
C ASN A 150 -5.01 16.60 0.58
N VAL A 151 -4.18 15.57 0.74
CA VAL A 151 -2.71 15.71 0.65
C VAL A 151 -2.21 15.31 -0.73
N VAL A 152 -1.32 16.13 -1.29
CA VAL A 152 -0.55 15.78 -2.50
C VAL A 152 0.90 15.53 -2.12
N VAL A 153 1.45 14.40 -2.55
CA VAL A 153 2.86 14.06 -2.34
C VAL A 153 3.54 14.00 -3.70
N GLY A 154 4.57 14.82 -3.89
CA GLY A 154 5.39 14.81 -5.10
C GLY A 154 6.09 13.46 -5.32
N ALA A 155 6.51 13.21 -6.56
CA ALA A 155 7.24 11.99 -6.90
C ALA A 155 8.59 11.88 -6.16
N ASN A 156 9.05 10.65 -5.96
CA ASN A 156 10.33 10.31 -5.31
C ASN A 156 10.47 10.87 -3.88
N VAL A 157 9.37 11.01 -3.13
CA VAL A 157 9.41 11.42 -1.72
C VAL A 157 9.48 10.19 -0.80
N LEU A 158 10.31 10.25 0.22
CA LEU A 158 10.28 9.33 1.36
C LEU A 158 9.50 9.98 2.50
N LEU A 159 8.35 9.40 2.86
CA LEU A 159 7.58 9.85 4.02
C LEU A 159 8.02 9.06 5.25
N SER A 160 8.76 9.74 6.12
CA SER A 160 9.16 9.27 7.45
C SER A 160 8.47 10.03 8.58
N GLN A 161 7.65 11.02 8.25
CA GLN A 161 6.94 11.91 9.17
C GLN A 161 5.49 12.09 8.71
N SER A 162 4.59 12.29 9.68
CA SER A 162 3.17 12.54 9.41
C SER A 162 2.95 13.88 8.73
N ILE A 163 1.95 13.93 7.85
CA ILE A 163 1.63 15.09 7.01
C ILE A 163 0.22 15.57 7.37
N PRO A 164 0.03 16.85 7.74
CA PRO A 164 -1.28 17.38 8.04
C PRO A 164 -2.16 17.50 6.79
N SER A 165 -3.48 17.54 6.99
CA SER A 165 -4.45 17.71 5.91
C SER A 165 -4.20 18.98 5.08
N ASN A 166 -4.70 19.01 3.84
CA ASN A 166 -4.64 20.15 2.91
C ASN A 166 -3.20 20.62 2.60
N SER A 167 -2.27 19.66 2.55
CA SER A 167 -0.85 19.94 2.36
C SER A 167 -0.33 19.42 1.02
N ILE A 168 0.75 20.04 0.54
CA ILE A 168 1.55 19.53 -0.57
C ILE A 168 2.96 19.27 -0.06
N VAL A 169 3.42 18.02 -0.18
CA VAL A 169 4.80 17.63 0.10
C VAL A 169 5.59 17.61 -1.20
N LYS A 170 6.72 18.31 -1.23
CA LYS A 170 7.62 18.33 -2.38
C LYS A 170 9.01 17.91 -1.93
N SER A 171 9.70 17.17 -2.79
CA SER A 171 11.13 16.94 -2.62
C SER A 171 11.87 18.17 -3.14
N GLU A 172 12.72 18.78 -2.33
CA GLU A 172 13.64 19.83 -2.78
C GLU A 172 14.91 19.16 -3.31
N GLN A 173 15.22 19.37 -4.59
CA GLN A 173 16.42 18.86 -5.22
C GLN A 173 17.43 19.99 -5.41
N ASN A 174 18.59 19.88 -4.77
CA ASN A 174 19.74 20.74 -5.03
C ASN A 174 20.77 19.98 -5.87
N LEU A 175 20.65 20.08 -7.19
CA LEU A 175 21.54 19.38 -8.12
C LEU A 175 22.93 20.03 -8.10
N LYS A 176 23.96 19.25 -7.77
CA LYS A 176 25.36 19.64 -8.00
C LYS A 176 25.73 19.30 -9.44
N ILE A 177 25.87 20.32 -10.27
CA ILE A 177 26.19 20.18 -11.70
C ILE A 177 27.64 20.62 -11.91
N GLU A 178 28.49 19.71 -12.37
CA GLU A 178 29.87 20.00 -12.74
C GLU A 178 30.05 19.80 -14.24
N LYS A 179 30.79 20.70 -14.89
CA LYS A 179 31.14 20.55 -16.31
C LYS A 179 32.32 19.60 -16.45
N LEU A 180 32.21 18.63 -17.35
CA LEU A 180 33.32 17.79 -17.75
C LEU A 180 34.40 18.66 -18.42
N LYS A 181 35.65 18.45 -18.03
CA LYS A 181 36.82 19.08 -18.64
C LYS A 181 37.50 18.04 -19.53
N TRP A 182 37.03 17.95 -20.77
CA TRP A 182 37.85 17.44 -21.87
C TRP A 182 38.71 18.58 -22.41
#